data_AF-A0A535K052-F1
#
_entry.id   AF-A0A535K052-F1
#
_cell.length_a   1.000
_cell.length_b   1.000
_cell.length_c   1.000
_cell.angle_alpha   90.00
_cell.angle_beta   90.00
_cell.angle_gamma   90.00
#
_symmetry.space_group_name_H-M   'P 1'
#
loop_
_entity.id
_entity.type
_entity.pdbx_description
1 polymer ?
#
loop_
_entity_poly.entity_id
_entity_poly.type
_entity_poly.pdbx_seq_one_letter_code
_entity_poly.pdbx_strand_id
1 'polypeptide(L)'
;MPIFDAHLHYSRESWTAYPPEKISALMDSVGVRSALVSSAPDEGTFRLKAVMGDRIIPMLGPYRNGADVFSWARDGTVVAYVQSAYRPGMHRGFGEFHLNVGQTALPVVKSVLAFAAQKNLFLQPHADARAVAELLGVVGADRVVLWAHAGVTATPDEIDALLAKWPHLWTELSLRDDIAPQGKLDPKWRALLLKYGDRFMVGTDTWTVGGSYTATPARCISRAPIRSRCSHPITRSTPATRPSTSSRASLSLLLATRPSPRATLPIRASLARARTST
;
A
#
# COMPACT_ATOMS: atom_id res chain seq x y z
N MET A 1 11.70 -14.75 -15.19
CA MET A 1 12.49 -14.28 -14.03
C MET A 1 11.54 -14.18 -12.85
N PRO A 2 11.84 -14.77 -11.69
CA PRO A 2 10.98 -14.62 -10.51
C PRO A 2 10.93 -13.14 -10.09
N ILE A 3 9.75 -12.61 -9.80
CA ILE A 3 9.57 -11.23 -9.34
C ILE A 3 9.44 -11.21 -7.82
N PHE A 4 10.13 -10.25 -7.20
CA PHE A 4 9.95 -9.86 -5.81
C PHE A 4 9.18 -8.54 -5.80
N ASP A 5 7.99 -8.52 -5.21
CA ASP A 5 7.21 -7.28 -5.08
C ASP A 5 7.65 -6.54 -3.81
N ALA A 6 8.40 -5.45 -3.98
CA ALA A 6 8.92 -4.68 -2.87
C ALA A 6 7.89 -3.73 -2.22
N HIS A 7 6.65 -3.70 -2.72
CA HIS A 7 5.65 -2.81 -2.15
C HIS A 7 4.22 -3.29 -2.41
N LEU A 8 3.60 -3.82 -1.35
CA LEU A 8 2.24 -4.33 -1.39
C LEU A 8 1.52 -4.03 -0.07
N HIS A 9 0.25 -3.67 -0.18
CA HIS A 9 -0.68 -3.36 0.89
C HIS A 9 -1.84 -4.36 0.95
N TYR A 10 -2.17 -4.88 2.14
CA TYR A 10 -3.37 -5.71 2.29
C TYR A 10 -4.22 -5.30 3.48
N SER A 11 -4.73 -4.07 3.41
CA SER A 11 -5.57 -3.45 4.44
C SER A 11 -7.00 -4.01 4.46
N ARG A 12 -7.74 -3.69 5.53
CA ARG A 12 -9.07 -4.24 5.84
C ARG A 12 -10.07 -4.14 4.68
N GLU A 13 -10.00 -3.05 3.93
CA GLU A 13 -10.86 -2.74 2.80
C GLU A 13 -10.72 -3.78 1.66
N SER A 14 -9.56 -4.44 1.58
CA SER A 14 -9.23 -5.42 0.54
C SER A 14 -9.70 -6.84 0.85
N TRP A 15 -10.00 -7.15 2.12
CA TRP A 15 -10.19 -8.54 2.57
C TRP A 15 -11.37 -9.26 1.89
N THR A 16 -12.47 -8.55 1.64
CA THR A 16 -13.66 -9.14 1.01
C THR A 16 -13.46 -9.36 -0.49
N ALA A 17 -12.86 -8.39 -1.19
CA ALA A 17 -12.68 -8.44 -2.64
C ALA A 17 -11.52 -9.36 -3.06
N TYR A 18 -10.51 -9.49 -2.20
CA TYR A 18 -9.28 -10.23 -2.46
C TYR A 18 -8.94 -11.18 -1.30
N PRO A 19 -9.63 -12.31 -1.15
CA PRO A 19 -9.24 -13.33 -0.17
C PRO A 19 -7.79 -13.82 -0.39
N PRO A 20 -7.07 -14.26 0.66
CA PRO A 20 -5.66 -14.65 0.56
C PRO A 20 -5.35 -15.70 -0.53
N GLU A 21 -6.24 -16.68 -0.74
CA GLU A 21 -6.09 -17.73 -1.75
C GLU A 21 -6.16 -17.15 -3.16
N LYS A 22 -7.05 -16.16 -3.37
CA LYS A 22 -7.16 -15.42 -4.63
C LYS A 22 -5.90 -14.60 -4.91
N ILE A 23 -5.34 -13.99 -3.87
CA ILE A 23 -4.06 -13.26 -3.97
C ILE A 23 -2.92 -14.22 -4.31
N SER A 24 -2.83 -15.37 -3.64
CA SER A 24 -1.82 -16.40 -3.91
C SER A 24 -1.88 -16.85 -5.38
N ALA A 25 -3.08 -17.17 -5.87
CA ALA A 25 -3.26 -17.58 -7.26
C ALA A 25 -2.90 -16.47 -8.25
N LEU A 26 -3.22 -15.21 -7.94
CA LEU A 26 -2.83 -14.07 -8.76
C LEU A 26 -1.30 -13.92 -8.81
N MET A 27 -0.63 -13.91 -7.65
CA MET A 27 0.84 -13.85 -7.57
C MET A 27 1.49 -14.95 -8.40
N ASP A 28 0.97 -16.18 -8.33
CA ASP A 28 1.46 -17.30 -9.13
C ASP A 28 1.27 -17.08 -10.64
N SER A 29 0.09 -16.59 -11.05
CA SER A 29 -0.23 -16.35 -12.46
C SER A 29 0.65 -15.29 -13.12
N VAL A 30 1.17 -14.33 -12.34
CA VAL A 30 2.04 -13.26 -12.81
C VAL A 30 3.51 -13.45 -12.44
N GLY A 31 3.87 -14.57 -11.81
CA GLY A 31 5.25 -14.93 -11.48
C GLY A 31 5.87 -14.16 -10.29
N VAL A 32 5.05 -13.56 -9.43
CA VAL A 32 5.50 -12.94 -8.16
C VAL A 32 5.72 -14.04 -7.12
N ARG A 33 6.96 -14.21 -6.68
CA ARG A 33 7.34 -15.28 -5.75
C ARG A 33 7.22 -14.86 -4.30
N SER A 34 7.59 -13.63 -3.98
CA SER A 34 7.52 -13.08 -2.62
C SER A 34 7.21 -11.59 -2.66
N ALA A 35 6.72 -11.05 -1.53
CA ALA A 35 6.40 -9.64 -1.41
C ALA A 35 6.70 -9.07 -0.02
N LEU A 36 7.11 -7.80 0.02
CA LEU A 36 7.02 -6.96 1.22
C LEU A 36 5.57 -6.52 1.40
N VAL A 37 4.97 -6.84 2.54
CA VAL A 37 3.56 -6.59 2.80
C VAL A 37 3.38 -5.77 4.05
N SER A 38 2.69 -4.65 3.94
CA SER A 38 2.17 -3.87 5.08
C SER A 38 0.64 -3.82 5.04
N SER A 39 0.00 -3.55 6.16
CA SER A 39 -1.48 -3.47 6.19
C SER A 39 -2.00 -2.58 7.31
N ALA A 40 -3.20 -2.04 7.11
CA ALA A 40 -3.97 -1.33 8.10
C ALA A 40 -5.29 -2.08 8.41
N PRO A 41 -5.44 -2.69 9.60
CA PRO A 41 -4.40 -2.96 10.59
C PRO A 41 -3.43 -4.06 10.14
N ASP A 42 -2.38 -4.30 10.92
CA ASP A 42 -1.34 -5.32 10.69
C ASP A 42 -1.87 -6.76 10.49
N GLU A 43 -3.10 -7.03 10.96
CA GLU A 43 -3.80 -8.30 10.79
C GLU A 43 -3.85 -8.79 9.33
N GLY A 44 -3.98 -7.88 8.36
CA GLY A 44 -4.02 -8.23 6.94
C GLY A 44 -2.75 -8.98 6.50
N THR A 45 -1.58 -8.44 6.81
CA THR A 45 -0.29 -9.06 6.50
C THR A 45 -0.21 -10.49 7.02
N PHE A 46 -0.70 -10.74 8.23
CA PHE A 46 -0.67 -12.09 8.82
C PHE A 46 -1.76 -13.02 8.29
N ARG A 47 -2.87 -12.50 7.77
CA ARG A 47 -3.83 -13.31 6.98
C ARG A 47 -3.19 -13.83 5.70
N LEU A 48 -2.42 -13.00 4.99
CA LEU A 48 -1.66 -13.44 3.81
C LEU A 48 -0.57 -14.43 4.19
N LYS A 49 0.20 -14.13 5.25
CA LYS A 49 1.27 -15.03 5.72
C LYS A 49 0.74 -16.41 6.15
N ALA A 50 -0.45 -16.49 6.74
CA ALA A 50 -1.06 -17.77 7.12
C ALA A 50 -1.30 -18.70 5.92
N VAL A 51 -1.57 -18.15 4.73
CA VAL A 51 -1.81 -18.93 3.51
C VAL A 51 -0.54 -19.13 2.68
N MET A 52 0.31 -18.11 2.60
CA MET A 52 1.45 -18.09 1.67
C MET A 52 2.82 -18.25 2.34
N GLY A 53 2.87 -18.37 3.67
CA GLY A 53 4.11 -18.66 4.41
C GLY A 53 5.20 -17.61 4.20
N ASP A 54 6.39 -18.06 3.84
CA ASP A 54 7.58 -17.19 3.69
C ASP A 54 7.64 -16.38 2.40
N ARG A 55 6.66 -16.57 1.52
CA ARG A 55 6.43 -15.64 0.39
C ARG A 55 6.05 -14.25 0.88
N ILE A 56 5.46 -14.14 2.07
CA ILE A 56 5.02 -12.88 2.65
C ILE A 56 6.03 -12.44 3.69
N ILE A 57 6.63 -11.28 3.46
CA ILE A 57 7.60 -10.64 4.33
C ILE A 57 6.89 -9.47 5.04
N PRO A 58 6.58 -9.62 6.35
CA PRO A 58 5.82 -8.61 7.08
C PRO A 58 6.58 -7.31 7.29
N MET A 59 5.91 -6.21 7.01
CA MET A 59 6.32 -4.84 7.29
C MET A 59 5.40 -4.25 8.36
N LEU A 60 5.99 -3.74 9.44
CA LEU A 60 5.25 -3.13 10.55
C LEU A 60 4.83 -1.72 10.16
N GLY A 61 3.53 -1.44 10.13
CA GLY A 61 2.99 -0.11 9.81
C GLY A 61 2.52 0.69 11.04
N PRO A 62 2.43 2.03 10.96
CA PRO A 62 1.84 2.86 12.02
C PRO A 62 0.30 2.90 11.97
N TYR A 63 -0.34 2.19 11.05
CA TYR A 63 -1.75 2.35 10.71
C TYR A 63 -2.63 1.28 11.33
N ARG A 64 -3.67 1.71 12.06
CA ARG A 64 -4.78 0.86 12.53
C ARG A 64 -5.89 0.77 11.49
N ASN A 65 -6.01 1.79 10.66
CA ASN A 65 -6.96 1.92 9.56
C ASN A 65 -6.45 2.98 8.56
N GLY A 66 -7.11 3.14 7.41
CA GLY A 66 -6.69 4.07 6.36
C GLY A 66 -6.67 5.56 6.75
N ALA A 67 -7.42 5.99 7.78
CA ALA A 67 -7.40 7.40 8.21
C ALA A 67 -6.09 7.79 8.90
N ASP A 68 -5.38 6.82 9.51
CA ASP A 68 -4.12 7.07 10.21
C ASP A 68 -3.02 7.55 9.24
N VAL A 69 -3.13 7.25 7.93
CA VAL A 69 -2.21 7.75 6.88
C VAL A 69 -1.96 9.25 7.02
N PHE A 70 -3.01 10.02 7.32
CA PHE A 70 -2.96 11.48 7.39
C PHE A 70 -2.60 12.05 8.78
N SER A 71 -2.80 11.27 9.84
CA SER A 71 -2.76 11.78 11.22
C SER A 71 -1.69 11.13 12.11
N TRP A 72 -1.15 9.97 11.72
CA TRP A 72 -0.33 9.12 12.61
C TRP A 72 0.84 9.87 13.24
N ALA A 73 1.52 10.73 12.49
CA ALA A 73 2.71 11.45 12.92
C ALA A 73 2.47 12.41 14.10
N ARG A 74 1.20 12.72 14.41
CA ARG A 74 0.79 13.59 15.52
C ARG A 74 -0.08 12.88 16.55
N ASP A 75 -0.46 11.63 16.32
CA ASP A 75 -1.26 10.85 17.25
C ASP A 75 -0.36 10.05 18.21
N GLY A 76 -0.29 10.51 19.46
CA GLY A 76 0.51 9.87 20.51
C GLY A 76 0.14 8.41 20.79
N THR A 77 -1.07 7.98 20.46
CA THR A 77 -1.53 6.60 20.68
C THR A 77 -0.93 5.61 19.68
N VAL A 78 -0.36 6.08 18.57
CA VAL A 78 0.29 5.25 17.55
C VAL A 78 1.50 4.50 18.11
N VAL A 79 2.24 5.10 19.04
CA VAL A 79 3.44 4.46 19.62
C VAL A 79 3.07 3.15 20.34
N ALA A 80 2.03 3.19 21.18
CA ALA A 80 1.55 2.00 21.88
C ALA A 80 0.99 0.96 20.90
N TYR A 81 0.27 1.40 19.86
CA TYR A 81 -0.21 0.51 18.81
C TYR A 81 0.95 -0.22 18.11
N VAL A 82 1.93 0.51 17.58
CA VAL A 82 3.11 -0.06 16.89
C VAL A 82 3.82 -1.09 17.77
N GLN A 83 4.02 -0.76 19.04
CA GLN A 83 4.67 -1.67 20.00
C GLN A 83 3.86 -2.95 20.24
N SER A 84 2.53 -2.85 20.31
CA SER A 84 1.64 -4.01 20.50
C SER A 84 1.45 -4.86 19.23
N ALA A 85 1.50 -4.25 18.05
CA ALA A 85 1.41 -4.96 16.78
C ALA A 85 2.71 -5.69 16.43
N TYR A 86 3.86 -5.20 16.91
CA TYR A 86 5.15 -5.80 16.64
C TYR A 86 5.25 -7.26 17.13
N ARG A 87 5.52 -8.14 16.17
CA ARG A 87 5.83 -9.56 16.39
C ARG A 87 7.34 -9.80 16.21
N PRO A 88 8.08 -10.11 17.29
CA PRO A 88 9.52 -10.37 17.23
C PRO A 88 9.89 -11.45 16.21
N GLY A 89 10.92 -11.19 15.41
CA GLY A 89 11.44 -12.13 14.41
C GLY A 89 10.58 -12.28 13.14
N MET A 90 9.35 -11.76 13.13
CA MET A 90 8.46 -11.82 11.98
C MET A 90 8.57 -10.59 11.08
N HIS A 91 8.53 -9.39 11.67
CA HIS A 91 8.65 -8.14 10.91
C HIS A 91 10.08 -7.90 10.45
N ARG A 92 10.26 -7.44 9.21
CA ARG A 92 11.58 -7.14 8.62
C ARG A 92 11.84 -5.66 8.41
N GLY A 93 10.80 -4.86 8.25
CA GLY A 93 10.89 -3.41 8.13
C GLY A 93 9.74 -2.69 8.80
N PHE A 94 9.84 -1.36 8.83
CA PHE A 94 8.83 -0.45 9.31
C PHE A 94 8.36 0.45 8.16
N GLY A 95 7.09 0.31 7.81
CA GLY A 95 6.44 1.01 6.73
C GLY A 95 5.34 0.18 6.06
N GLU A 96 4.72 0.68 5.01
CA GLU A 96 4.90 2.05 4.52
C GLU A 96 4.46 3.08 5.57
N PHE A 97 5.17 4.21 5.68
CA PHE A 97 4.72 5.34 6.49
C PHE A 97 4.87 6.66 5.73
N HIS A 98 3.80 7.46 5.77
CA HIS A 98 3.75 8.77 5.13
C HIS A 98 4.47 9.82 5.99
N LEU A 99 5.35 10.58 5.37
CA LEU A 99 6.17 11.57 6.04
C LEU A 99 6.29 12.83 5.19
N ASN A 100 5.86 13.96 5.74
CA ASN A 100 6.03 15.28 5.15
C ASN A 100 7.25 16.01 5.74
N VAL A 101 7.72 17.03 5.02
CA VAL A 101 8.78 17.94 5.45
C VAL A 101 8.50 18.47 6.87
N GLY A 102 9.53 18.44 7.73
CA GLY A 102 9.49 18.88 9.12
C GLY A 102 8.85 17.89 10.10
N GLN A 103 8.27 16.78 9.65
CA GLN A 103 7.62 15.81 10.55
C GLN A 103 8.61 14.87 11.26
N THR A 104 9.85 14.73 10.76
CA THR A 104 10.92 13.94 11.41
C THR A 104 11.21 14.38 12.84
N ALA A 105 10.97 15.66 13.14
CA ALA A 105 11.19 16.23 14.46
C ALA A 105 10.07 15.92 15.47
N LEU A 106 8.90 15.44 15.01
CA LEU A 106 7.72 15.22 15.86
C LEU A 106 7.97 14.09 16.88
N PRO A 107 7.48 14.21 18.13
CA PRO A 107 7.72 13.22 19.18
C PRO A 107 7.28 11.79 18.80
N VAL A 108 6.14 11.65 18.13
CA VAL A 108 5.63 10.34 17.69
C VAL A 108 6.55 9.72 16.65
N VAL A 109 6.95 10.49 15.63
CA VAL A 109 7.87 10.05 14.58
C VAL A 109 9.21 9.63 15.16
N LYS A 110 9.81 10.45 16.04
CA LYS A 110 11.05 10.08 16.75
C LYS A 110 10.91 8.79 17.54
N SER A 111 9.79 8.61 18.23
CA SER A 111 9.56 7.42 19.06
C SER A 111 9.45 6.15 18.21
N VAL A 112 8.74 6.19 17.07
CA VAL A 112 8.63 5.01 16.19
C VAL A 112 9.94 4.73 15.46
N LEU A 113 10.69 5.76 15.04
CA LEU A 113 12.00 5.57 14.40
C LEU A 113 13.02 4.96 15.36
N ALA A 114 13.02 5.42 16.62
CA ALA A 114 13.84 4.83 17.68
C ALA A 114 13.44 3.37 17.96
N PHE A 115 12.14 3.05 17.96
CA PHE A 115 11.66 1.69 18.10
C PHE A 115 12.08 0.80 16.92
N ALA A 116 11.88 1.26 15.68
CA ALA A 116 12.33 0.56 14.47
C ALA A 116 13.85 0.33 14.48
N ALA A 117 14.61 1.31 14.98
CA ALA A 117 16.05 1.17 15.18
C ALA A 117 16.39 0.08 16.20
N GLN A 118 15.76 0.10 17.37
CA GLN A 118 15.95 -0.91 18.41
C GLN A 118 15.60 -2.32 17.93
N LYS A 119 14.61 -2.47 17.05
CA LYS A 119 14.17 -3.76 16.50
C LYS A 119 14.87 -4.16 15.21
N ASN A 120 15.87 -3.39 14.77
CA ASN A 120 16.62 -3.61 13.54
C ASN A 120 15.72 -3.75 12.29
N LEU A 121 14.69 -2.90 12.20
CA LEU A 121 13.80 -2.81 11.05
C LEU A 121 14.37 -1.80 10.03
N PHE A 122 14.43 -2.17 8.75
CA PHE A 122 14.67 -1.17 7.70
C PHE A 122 13.44 -0.26 7.54
N LEU A 123 13.59 0.90 6.92
CA LEU A 123 12.50 1.88 6.80
C LEU A 123 11.94 1.92 5.39
N GLN A 124 10.63 2.04 5.24
CA GLN A 124 9.96 2.29 3.97
C GLN A 124 9.09 3.56 4.04
N PRO A 125 9.68 4.76 3.84
CA PRO A 125 8.94 6.01 3.85
C PRO A 125 8.25 6.29 2.51
N HIS A 126 7.00 6.75 2.57
CA HIS A 126 6.36 7.54 1.52
C HIS A 126 6.62 9.02 1.80
N ALA A 127 7.48 9.63 1.00
CA ALA A 127 7.95 10.98 1.25
C ALA A 127 8.43 11.62 -0.05
N ASP A 128 8.30 12.94 -0.18
CA ASP A 128 8.99 13.65 -1.26
C ASP A 128 10.52 13.66 -1.05
N ALA A 129 11.27 14.16 -2.04
CA ALA A 129 12.73 14.19 -2.01
C ALA A 129 13.29 14.97 -0.80
N ARG A 130 12.60 16.02 -0.33
CA ARG A 130 13.04 16.82 0.81
C ARG A 130 12.79 16.10 2.12
N ALA A 131 11.60 15.52 2.30
CA ALA A 131 11.23 14.80 3.50
C ALA A 131 12.06 13.51 3.69
N VAL A 132 12.38 12.79 2.61
CA VAL A 132 13.29 11.63 2.71
C VAL A 132 14.72 12.06 3.03
N ALA A 133 15.20 13.20 2.50
CA ALA A 133 16.52 13.73 2.83
C ALA A 133 16.62 14.11 4.32
N GLU A 134 15.57 14.73 4.87
CA GLU A 134 15.49 15.01 6.31
C GLU A 134 15.50 13.72 7.14
N LEU A 135 14.73 12.71 6.73
CA LEU A 135 14.72 11.41 7.41
C LEU A 135 16.11 10.80 7.43
N LEU A 136 16.78 10.72 6.27
CA LEU A 136 18.13 10.19 6.12
C LEU A 136 19.17 10.96 6.96
N GLY A 137 19.00 12.27 7.10
CA GLY A 137 19.82 13.09 8.00
C GLY A 137 19.65 12.74 9.48
N VAL A 138 18.44 12.30 9.89
CA VAL A 138 18.12 11.92 11.27
C VAL A 138 18.52 10.47 11.58
N VAL A 139 18.27 9.54 10.66
CA VAL A 139 18.51 8.10 10.92
C VAL A 139 19.94 7.65 10.63
N GLY A 140 20.72 8.48 9.94
CA GLY A 140 22.12 8.21 9.60
C GLY A 140 22.30 7.34 8.35
N ALA A 141 23.51 7.36 7.81
CA ALA A 141 23.83 6.72 6.53
C ALA A 141 23.79 5.19 6.57
N ASP A 142 23.99 4.57 7.74
CA ASP A 142 23.99 3.11 7.92
C ASP A 142 22.58 2.50 7.93
N ARG A 143 21.54 3.33 8.05
CA ARG A 143 20.16 2.85 8.05
C ARG A 143 19.76 2.48 6.62
N VAL A 144 19.32 1.24 6.43
CA VAL A 144 18.66 0.83 5.18
C VAL A 144 17.29 1.49 5.07
N VAL A 145 17.10 2.22 3.98
CA VAL A 145 15.85 2.91 3.64
C VAL A 145 15.43 2.50 2.23
N LEU A 146 14.24 1.92 2.09
CA LEU A 146 13.59 1.65 0.81
C LEU A 146 12.58 2.77 0.55
N TRP A 147 12.96 3.76 -0.24
CA TRP A 147 12.12 4.92 -0.52
C TRP A 147 10.98 4.54 -1.48
N ALA A 148 9.74 4.60 -0.98
CA ALA A 148 8.54 4.21 -1.74
C ALA A 148 8.32 5.13 -2.94
N HIS A 149 8.02 4.52 -4.08
CA HIS A 149 7.68 5.20 -5.35
C HIS A 149 8.66 6.29 -5.78
N ALA A 150 9.91 6.30 -5.33
CA ALA A 150 10.81 7.44 -5.48
C ALA A 150 10.13 8.78 -5.11
N GLY A 151 9.27 8.76 -4.09
CA GLY A 151 8.46 9.89 -3.65
C GLY A 151 7.43 10.41 -4.65
N VAL A 152 7.04 9.59 -5.63
CA VAL A 152 6.08 9.82 -6.73
C VAL A 152 6.48 10.95 -7.70
N THR A 153 6.94 12.06 -7.17
CA THR A 153 7.19 13.33 -7.87
C THR A 153 8.67 13.70 -7.96
N ALA A 154 9.58 13.01 -7.26
CA ALA A 154 11.00 13.34 -7.29
C ALA A 154 11.56 13.18 -8.71
N THR A 155 12.33 14.16 -9.17
CA THR A 155 12.97 14.12 -10.48
C THR A 155 14.14 13.14 -10.51
N PRO A 156 14.55 12.62 -11.69
CA PRO A 156 15.76 11.79 -11.80
C PRO A 156 17.01 12.44 -11.21
N ASP A 157 17.14 13.77 -11.30
CA ASP A 157 18.30 14.51 -10.79
C ASP A 157 18.28 14.57 -9.25
N GLU A 158 17.11 14.72 -8.62
CA GLU A 158 16.97 14.63 -7.15
C GLU A 158 17.24 13.21 -6.65
N ILE A 159 16.71 12.20 -7.33
CA ILE A 159 16.97 10.80 -6.99
C ILE A 159 18.46 10.50 -7.10
N ASP A 160 19.14 10.97 -8.17
CA ASP A 160 20.59 10.82 -8.32
C ASP A 160 21.36 11.44 -7.16
N ALA A 161 21.03 12.68 -6.80
CA ALA A 161 21.71 13.40 -5.72
C ALA A 161 21.56 12.67 -4.36
N LEU A 162 20.37 12.13 -4.07
CA LEU A 162 20.12 11.37 -2.84
C LEU A 162 20.83 10.02 -2.85
N LEU A 163 20.71 9.24 -3.92
CA LEU A 163 21.38 7.95 -4.05
C LEU A 163 22.91 8.09 -4.01
N ALA A 164 23.48 9.14 -4.60
CA ALA A 164 24.91 9.41 -4.54
C ALA A 164 25.40 9.69 -3.11
N LYS A 165 24.59 10.38 -2.30
CA LYS A 165 24.95 10.80 -0.94
C LYS A 165 24.70 9.73 0.12
N TRP A 166 23.69 8.88 -0.05
CA TRP A 166 23.32 7.84 0.93
C TRP A 166 23.43 6.43 0.33
N PRO A 167 24.49 5.66 0.67
CA PRO A 167 24.76 4.36 0.05
C PRO A 167 23.70 3.30 0.38
N HIS A 168 23.06 3.38 1.55
CA HIS A 168 22.01 2.45 1.99
C HIS A 168 20.58 2.94 1.68
N LEU A 169 20.44 4.00 0.88
CA LEU A 169 19.17 4.38 0.26
C LEU A 169 18.92 3.52 -0.99
N TRP A 170 17.75 2.90 -1.02
CA TRP A 170 17.18 2.16 -2.14
C TRP A 170 15.90 2.84 -2.57
N THR A 171 15.45 2.56 -3.78
CA THR A 171 14.25 3.19 -4.34
C THR A 171 13.33 2.14 -4.94
N GLU A 172 12.06 2.21 -4.60
CA GLU A 172 10.99 1.41 -5.18
C GLU A 172 10.19 2.26 -6.17
N LEU A 173 9.69 1.69 -7.26
CA LEU A 173 9.25 2.43 -8.46
C LEU A 173 7.76 2.33 -8.81
N SER A 174 6.93 1.68 -8.01
CA SER A 174 5.48 1.67 -8.22
C SER A 174 4.93 3.09 -8.24
N LEU A 175 3.79 3.26 -8.91
CA LEU A 175 3.14 4.55 -9.16
C LEU A 175 3.92 5.57 -10.01
N ARG A 176 5.15 5.28 -10.46
CA ARG A 176 5.88 6.14 -11.41
C ARG A 176 5.41 5.92 -12.84
N ASP A 177 4.82 6.94 -13.43
CA ASP A 177 4.36 6.96 -14.82
C ASP A 177 5.35 7.65 -15.78
N ASP A 178 6.34 8.35 -15.23
CA ASP A 178 7.33 9.16 -15.94
C ASP A 178 8.61 8.39 -16.30
N ILE A 179 8.76 7.14 -15.86
CA ILE A 179 9.91 6.29 -16.21
C ILE A 179 9.93 5.98 -17.71
N ALA A 180 8.78 5.61 -18.25
CA ALA A 180 8.62 5.23 -19.65
C ALA A 180 7.37 5.88 -20.25
N PRO A 181 7.32 7.22 -20.36
CA PRO A 181 6.17 7.92 -20.89
C PRO A 181 5.82 7.38 -22.27
N GLN A 182 4.55 7.02 -22.46
CA GLN A 182 4.05 6.42 -23.71
C GLN A 182 4.79 5.12 -24.11
N GLY A 183 5.34 4.38 -23.14
CA GLY A 183 6.08 3.14 -23.37
C GLY A 183 7.52 3.34 -23.86
N LYS A 184 8.02 4.58 -23.91
CA LYS A 184 9.42 4.87 -24.25
C LYS A 184 10.19 5.26 -23.00
N LEU A 185 11.20 4.46 -22.65
CA LEU A 185 12.08 4.74 -21.52
C LEU A 185 12.73 6.13 -21.66
N ASP A 186 12.52 6.98 -20.66
CA ASP A 186 13.10 8.32 -20.61
C ASP A 186 14.65 8.24 -20.50
N PRO A 187 15.41 9.07 -21.23
CA PRO A 187 16.87 9.01 -21.21
C PRO A 187 17.50 9.27 -19.83
N LYS A 188 16.95 10.16 -19.01
CA LYS A 188 17.46 10.43 -17.66
C LYS A 188 17.19 9.24 -16.74
N TRP A 189 15.99 8.67 -16.82
CA TRP A 189 15.67 7.44 -16.12
C TRP A 189 16.55 6.27 -16.53
N ARG A 190 16.79 6.09 -17.83
CA ARG A 190 17.74 5.09 -18.33
C ARG A 190 19.12 5.27 -17.73
N ALA A 191 19.64 6.49 -17.72
CA ALA A 191 20.95 6.79 -17.15
C ALA A 191 20.99 6.45 -15.65
N LEU A 192 19.95 6.82 -14.90
CA LEU A 192 19.84 6.58 -13.47
C LEU A 192 19.77 5.07 -13.14
N LEU A 193 18.91 4.32 -13.84
CA LEU A 193 18.75 2.88 -13.67
C LEU A 193 20.03 2.11 -14.02
N LEU A 194 20.80 2.57 -15.01
CA LEU A 194 22.11 1.99 -15.34
C LEU A 194 23.18 2.33 -14.30
N LYS A 195 23.12 3.53 -13.71
CA LYS A 195 24.07 4.00 -12.70
C LYS A 195 23.90 3.27 -11.36
N TYR A 196 22.66 2.96 -10.96
CA TYR A 196 22.33 2.34 -9.67
C TYR A 196 21.47 1.09 -9.81
N GLY A 197 21.78 0.23 -10.79
CA GLY A 197 20.95 -0.93 -11.15
C GLY A 197 20.73 -1.94 -10.02
N ASP A 198 21.53 -1.88 -8.95
CA ASP A 198 21.43 -2.69 -7.75
C ASP A 198 20.68 -2.02 -6.60
N ARG A 199 20.19 -0.78 -6.75
CA ARG A 199 19.47 -0.01 -5.71
C ARG A 199 18.03 0.36 -6.09
N PHE A 200 17.54 -0.15 -7.22
CA PHE A 200 16.15 -0.02 -7.61
C PHE A 200 15.40 -1.33 -7.41
N MET A 201 14.18 -1.21 -6.87
CA MET A 201 13.23 -2.30 -6.70
C MET A 201 11.94 -2.00 -7.45
N VAL A 202 11.20 -3.05 -7.78
CA VAL A 202 9.86 -2.96 -8.35
C VAL A 202 8.83 -3.38 -7.30
N GLY A 203 7.69 -2.71 -7.29
CA GLY A 203 6.53 -3.07 -6.49
C GLY A 203 5.26 -2.82 -7.26
N THR A 204 4.12 -3.13 -6.65
CA THR A 204 2.80 -2.90 -7.28
C THR A 204 1.97 -1.83 -6.61
N ASP A 205 2.21 -1.56 -5.33
CA ASP A 205 1.36 -0.73 -4.47
C ASP A 205 -0.10 -1.20 -4.39
N THR A 206 -0.34 -2.47 -4.70
CA THR A 206 -1.66 -3.10 -4.59
C THR A 206 -1.83 -3.71 -3.20
N TRP A 207 -3.02 -3.87 -2.63
CA TRP A 207 -4.36 -3.67 -3.13
C TRP A 207 -5.02 -2.48 -2.43
N THR A 208 -5.38 -1.48 -3.23
CA THR A 208 -6.24 -0.38 -2.80
C THR A 208 -7.67 -0.68 -3.25
N VAL A 209 -8.57 -0.96 -2.30
CA VAL A 209 -10.01 -1.02 -2.58
C VAL A 209 -10.63 0.33 -2.23
N GLY A 210 -11.12 1.04 -3.25
CA GLY A 210 -11.83 2.32 -3.07
C GLY A 210 -10.99 3.60 -3.19
N GLY A 211 -9.73 3.51 -3.63
CA GLY A 211 -8.91 4.67 -3.98
C GLY A 211 -8.94 4.95 -5.49
N SER A 212 -8.98 6.23 -5.86
CA SER A 212 -8.96 6.76 -7.24
C SER A 212 -7.73 6.38 -8.08
N TYR A 213 -6.85 5.51 -7.57
CA TYR A 213 -5.66 5.01 -8.22
C TYR A 213 -5.88 3.57 -8.68
N THR A 214 -6.93 3.35 -9.48
CA THR A 214 -6.91 2.18 -10.36
C THR A 214 -5.81 2.42 -11.38
N ALA A 215 -4.66 1.77 -11.20
CA ALA A 215 -3.74 1.55 -12.30
C ALA A 215 -4.58 1.04 -13.47
N THR A 216 -4.61 1.81 -14.56
CA THR A 216 -5.31 1.41 -15.78
C THR A 216 -4.76 0.02 -16.13
N PRO A 217 -5.59 -1.04 -16.23
CA PRO A 217 -5.07 -2.35 -16.54
C PRO A 217 -4.30 -2.22 -17.85
N ALA A 218 -3.00 -2.56 -17.81
CA ALA A 218 -2.14 -2.55 -18.96
C ALA A 218 -2.89 -3.25 -20.09
N ARG A 219 -3.33 -2.46 -21.07
CA ARG A 219 -4.00 -2.97 -22.26
C ARG A 219 -3.00 -3.93 -22.87
N CYS A 220 -3.26 -5.23 -22.80
CA CYS A 220 -2.50 -6.22 -23.54
C CYS A 220 -2.46 -5.75 -24.98
N ILE A 221 -1.31 -5.25 -25.43
CA ILE A 221 -1.08 -4.97 -26.85
C ILE A 221 -0.98 -6.34 -27.50
N SER A 222 -2.14 -6.86 -27.93
CA SER A 222 -2.19 -8.01 -28.80
C SER A 222 -1.37 -7.67 -30.04
N ARG A 223 -0.26 -8.38 -30.25
CA ARG A 223 0.40 -8.43 -31.55
C ARG A 223 -0.58 -9.05 -32.55
N ALA A 224 -1.28 -8.22 -33.32
CA ALA A 224 -1.92 -8.65 -34.55
C ALA A 224 -0.92 -8.51 -35.70
N PRO A 225 -0.69 -9.53 -36.55
CA PRO A 225 -0.02 -9.34 -37.81
C PRO A 225 -1.02 -8.82 -38.86
N ILE A 226 -0.53 -7.85 -39.63
CA ILE A 226 -1.23 -7.20 -40.74
C ILE A 226 -1.20 -8.10 -42.00
N ARG A 227 -2.34 -8.09 -42.72
CA ARG A 227 -2.64 -8.49 -44.12
C ARG A 227 -3.04 -9.95 -44.41
N SER A 228 -4.30 -10.12 -44.81
CA SER A 228 -4.64 -10.34 -46.23
C SER A 228 -6.11 -9.94 -46.51
N ARG A 229 -6.34 -9.42 -47.72
CA ARG A 229 -7.62 -8.92 -48.25
C ARG A 229 -8.45 -10.06 -48.84
N CYS A 230 -9.79 -9.91 -48.82
CA CYS A 230 -10.76 -10.23 -49.89
C CYS A 230 -12.18 -9.92 -49.34
N SER A 231 -12.84 -8.83 -49.75
CA SER A 231 -13.86 -8.75 -50.83
C SER A 231 -15.31 -8.78 -50.28
N HIS A 232 -16.06 -7.72 -50.64
CA HIS A 232 -17.47 -7.36 -50.34
C HIS A 232 -18.52 -8.35 -50.95
N PRO A 233 -19.86 -8.28 -50.70
CA PRO A 233 -20.65 -7.04 -50.50
C PRO A 233 -21.90 -7.03 -49.56
N ILE A 234 -22.19 -5.81 -49.08
CA ILE A 234 -23.47 -5.05 -49.06
C ILE A 234 -24.76 -5.74 -48.56
N THR A 235 -25.39 -5.15 -47.54
CA THR A 235 -26.78 -4.66 -47.62
C THR A 235 -27.07 -3.60 -46.55
N ARG A 236 -27.71 -2.51 -47.00
CA ARG A 236 -28.22 -1.36 -46.23
C ARG A 236 -29.59 -1.70 -45.61
N SER A 237 -29.88 -1.14 -44.44
CA SER A 237 -31.17 -0.47 -44.17
C SER A 237 -31.16 0.28 -42.84
N THR A 238 -31.53 1.56 -42.92
CA THR A 238 -32.04 2.47 -41.87
C THR A 238 -33.27 3.15 -42.47
N PRO A 239 -34.06 3.97 -41.74
CA PRO A 239 -34.43 4.00 -40.31
C PRO A 239 -35.98 4.19 -40.16
N ALA A 240 -36.51 4.34 -38.93
CA ALA A 240 -37.64 5.24 -38.58
C ALA A 240 -38.14 4.99 -37.12
N THR A 241 -37.97 5.97 -36.21
CA THR A 241 -39.00 6.87 -35.61
C THR A 241 -39.76 6.36 -34.36
N ARG A 242 -39.57 7.10 -33.26
CA ARG A 242 -40.49 7.31 -32.11
C ARG A 242 -41.80 8.01 -32.57
N PRO A 243 -42.93 8.08 -31.81
CA PRO A 243 -43.00 8.50 -30.40
C PRO A 243 -44.14 7.96 -29.49
N SER A 244 -44.02 8.31 -28.18
CA SER A 244 -45.03 8.69 -27.15
C SER A 244 -46.31 7.83 -26.93
N THR A 245 -47.01 7.73 -25.80
CA THR A 245 -47.32 8.56 -24.61
C THR A 245 -47.95 7.68 -23.50
N SER A 246 -47.84 8.10 -22.22
CA SER A 246 -48.80 7.96 -21.07
C SER A 246 -49.26 6.54 -20.64
N SER A 247 -49.57 6.19 -19.39
CA SER A 247 -50.28 6.88 -18.30
C SER A 247 -50.36 5.98 -17.05
N ARG A 248 -50.71 6.58 -15.90
CA ARG A 248 -51.19 6.02 -14.60
C ARG A 248 -50.14 5.42 -13.66
N ALA A 249 -49.83 5.95 -12.47
CA ALA A 249 -50.59 6.50 -11.33
C ALA A 249 -51.28 5.43 -10.44
N SER A 250 -50.79 5.30 -9.19
CA SER A 250 -51.47 5.06 -7.89
C SER A 250 -50.42 4.46 -6.92
N LEU A 251 -49.88 5.13 -5.90
CA LEU A 251 -50.41 5.73 -4.65
C LEU A 251 -50.71 4.72 -3.52
N SER A 252 -50.10 5.00 -2.35
CA SER A 252 -50.49 4.61 -0.97
C SER A 252 -50.05 3.21 -0.46
N LEU A 253 -49.66 2.97 0.80
CA LEU A 253 -50.03 3.61 2.08
C LEU A 253 -49.06 3.21 3.24
N LEU A 254 -48.61 4.22 4.01
CA LEU A 254 -48.48 4.40 5.48
C LEU A 254 -47.95 3.33 6.51
N LEU A 255 -47.12 3.90 7.42
CA LEU A 255 -47.04 3.78 8.93
C LEU A 255 -46.61 2.44 9.59
N ALA A 256 -45.99 2.36 10.77
CA ALA A 256 -45.41 3.29 11.75
C ALA A 256 -44.73 2.51 12.92
N THR A 257 -43.95 3.23 13.73
CA THR A 257 -43.74 3.13 15.20
C THR A 257 -42.85 2.03 15.85
N ARG A 258 -41.91 2.53 16.67
CA ARG A 258 -41.10 1.87 17.75
C ARG A 258 -41.96 1.67 19.05
N PRO A 259 -41.48 1.33 20.29
CA PRO A 259 -40.11 1.10 20.84
C PRO A 259 -39.90 0.05 22.01
N SER A 260 -38.63 -0.08 22.45
CA SER A 260 -38.14 -0.20 23.87
C SER A 260 -37.95 -1.60 24.57
N PRO A 261 -37.35 -1.74 25.79
CA PRO A 261 -35.88 -1.89 26.01
C PRO A 261 -35.44 -2.94 27.10
N ARG A 262 -34.11 -2.96 27.41
CA ARG A 262 -33.37 -3.37 28.66
C ARG A 262 -33.11 -4.86 28.97
N ALA A 263 -31.83 -5.17 29.28
CA ALA A 263 -31.42 -5.82 30.54
C ALA A 263 -29.90 -5.69 30.82
N THR A 264 -29.58 -5.36 32.07
CA THR A 264 -28.28 -5.19 32.71
C THR A 264 -27.79 -6.51 33.34
N LEU A 265 -26.46 -6.70 33.46
CA LEU A 265 -25.78 -7.79 34.19
C LEU A 265 -24.66 -7.20 35.06
N PRO A 266 -24.48 -7.62 36.33
CA PRO A 266 -23.30 -7.26 37.12
C PRO A 266 -22.30 -8.43 37.20
N ILE A 267 -21.00 -8.12 37.08
CA ILE A 267 -19.89 -9.05 37.33
C ILE A 267 -19.29 -8.73 38.71
N ARG A 268 -19.23 -9.74 39.59
CA ARG A 268 -18.41 -9.77 40.81
C ARG A 268 -16.98 -10.22 40.44
N ALA A 269 -15.96 -9.53 40.95
CA ALA A 269 -14.59 -10.05 40.98
C ALA A 269 -14.04 -10.00 42.41
N SER A 270 -13.55 -11.16 42.85
CA SER A 270 -12.90 -11.45 44.13
C SER A 270 -11.42 -11.06 44.04
N LEU A 271 -10.89 -10.39 45.07
CA LEU A 271 -9.47 -10.11 45.24
C LEU A 271 -8.97 -10.84 46.49
N ALA A 272 -8.11 -11.85 46.27
CA ALA A 272 -7.41 -12.58 47.31
C ALA A 272 -6.08 -11.86 47.67
N ARG A 273 -5.80 -11.83 48.97
CA ARG A 273 -4.60 -11.27 49.62
C ARG A 273 -3.32 -12.01 49.20
N ALA A 274 -2.28 -11.25 48.89
CA ALA A 274 -0.89 -11.72 48.95
C ALA A 274 -0.33 -11.46 50.37
N ARG A 275 0.29 -12.50 50.95
CA ARG A 275 1.03 -12.44 52.22
C ARG A 275 2.45 -11.94 51.97
N THR A 276 2.93 -11.09 52.87
CA THR A 276 4.33 -10.67 53.02
C THR A 276 5.11 -11.75 53.77
N SER A 277 6.32 -12.06 53.28
CA SER A 277 7.33 -12.86 53.95
C SER A 277 8.41 -11.93 54.54
N THR A 278 8.66 -12.09 55.84
CA THR A 278 9.94 -11.81 56.51
C THR A 278 10.52 -13.14 56.95
#